data_AF-A0A0F9IZM4-F1
#
_entry.id   AF-A0A0F9IZM4-F1
#
_cell.length_a   1.000
_cell.length_b   1.000
_cell.length_c   1.000
_cell.angle_alpha   90.00
_cell.angle_beta   90.00
_cell.angle_gamma   90.00
#
_symmetry.space_group_name_H-M   'P 1'
#
loop_
_entity.id
_entity.type
_entity.pdbx_description
1 polymer ?
#
loop_
_entity_poly.entity_id
_entity_poly.type
_entity_poly.pdbx_seq_one_letter_code
_entity_poly.pdbx_strand_id
1 'polypeptide(L)'
;MKFYLSGGMEYKKDLGKEWREWLTDELEELRHDAINPVRLEVLEEEGDEPVQVRLTQMKLDADLTGVRKTVREFLFRKDMFAIQLADAVVVLYDESAQHGAGTLSEAWEAFREARPVYLITDFPLEKIPTWLIGETTNIFKDFDEFLVYVKDHSAIIRDIMKAQQVRDEVLGGIY
;
A
#
# COMPACT_ATOMS: atom_id res chain seq x y z
N MET A 1 13.52 7.97 -5.02
CA MET A 1 12.49 8.01 -3.97
C MET A 1 12.15 6.58 -3.60
N LYS A 2 11.66 6.34 -2.39
CA LYS A 2 11.26 5.02 -1.90
C LYS A 2 9.74 4.90 -1.88
N PHE A 3 9.20 3.87 -2.52
CA PHE A 3 7.75 3.65 -2.65
C PHE A 3 7.30 2.41 -1.89
N TYR A 4 6.25 2.51 -1.07
CA TYR A 4 5.59 1.33 -0.50
C TYR A 4 4.53 0.79 -1.46
N LEU A 5 4.50 -0.52 -1.70
CA LEU A 5 3.62 -1.15 -2.69
C LEU A 5 2.38 -1.79 -2.04
N SER A 6 1.34 -0.97 -1.89
CA SER A 6 0.04 -1.35 -1.34
C SER A 6 -0.91 -1.93 -2.41
N GLY A 7 -1.69 -2.92 -2.03
CA GLY A 7 -2.69 -3.56 -2.90
C GLY A 7 -3.19 -4.87 -2.32
N GLY A 8 -4.27 -5.43 -2.87
CA GLY A 8 -4.88 -6.64 -2.32
C GLY A 8 -3.88 -7.81 -2.19
N MET A 9 -3.82 -8.43 -1.01
CA MET A 9 -3.03 -9.64 -0.75
C MET A 9 -3.93 -10.82 -0.41
N GLU A 10 -4.87 -10.63 0.53
CA GLU A 10 -5.79 -11.69 1.03
C GLU A 10 -6.61 -12.36 -0.07
N TYR A 11 -7.07 -11.60 -1.06
CA TYR A 11 -7.91 -12.08 -2.17
C TYR A 11 -7.15 -12.10 -3.51
N LYS A 12 -5.82 -12.04 -3.48
CA LYS A 12 -4.98 -12.05 -4.69
C LYS A 12 -4.20 -13.36 -4.77
N LYS A 13 -4.12 -13.92 -5.98
CA LYS A 13 -3.23 -15.05 -6.26
C LYS A 13 -1.79 -14.68 -5.89
N ASP A 14 -1.10 -15.58 -5.20
CA ASP A 14 0.31 -15.44 -4.78
C ASP A 14 0.57 -14.09 -4.09
N LEU A 15 -0.41 -13.58 -3.33
CA LEU A 15 -0.36 -12.30 -2.61
C LEU A 15 -0.13 -11.07 -3.51
N GLY A 16 -0.30 -11.22 -4.83
CA GLY A 16 0.06 -10.20 -5.81
C GLY A 16 1.57 -10.02 -5.97
N LYS A 17 2.37 -11.07 -5.73
CA LYS A 17 3.82 -11.06 -5.91
C LYS A 17 4.25 -10.57 -7.29
N GLU A 18 3.62 -11.09 -8.35
CA GLU A 18 4.02 -10.84 -9.73
C GLU A 18 4.14 -9.34 -10.07
N TRP A 19 3.07 -8.56 -9.85
CA TRP A 19 3.08 -7.13 -10.18
C TRP A 19 4.01 -6.33 -9.25
N ARG A 20 4.17 -6.76 -7.99
CA ARG A 20 5.06 -6.08 -7.04
C ARG A 20 6.52 -6.28 -7.38
N GLU A 21 6.91 -7.50 -7.74
CA GLU A 21 8.28 -7.78 -8.21
C GLU A 21 8.57 -7.01 -9.50
N TRP A 22 7.66 -7.06 -10.47
CA TRP A 22 7.81 -6.31 -11.72
C TRP A 22 7.92 -4.79 -11.46
N LEU A 23 7.02 -4.21 -10.66
CA LEU A 23 7.06 -2.76 -10.38
C LEU A 23 8.30 -2.37 -9.58
N THR A 24 8.79 -3.24 -8.68
CA THR A 24 10.08 -3.02 -8.02
C THR A 24 11.19 -2.85 -9.05
N ASP A 25 11.29 -3.75 -10.02
CA ASP A 25 12.34 -3.71 -11.04
C ASP A 25 12.22 -2.43 -11.90
N GLU A 26 11.01 -2.07 -12.35
CA GLU A 26 10.76 -0.83 -13.12
C GLU A 26 11.15 0.43 -12.33
N LEU A 27 10.82 0.48 -11.04
CA LEU A 27 11.20 1.61 -10.18
C LEU A 27 12.72 1.69 -9.99
N GLU A 28 13.41 0.56 -9.83
CA GLU A 28 14.87 0.50 -9.74
C GLU A 28 15.55 1.05 -11.01
N GLU A 29 15.03 0.73 -12.20
CA GLU A 29 15.50 1.31 -13.46
C GLU A 29 15.36 2.84 -13.51
N LEU A 30 14.33 3.38 -12.84
CA LEU A 30 14.10 4.81 -12.68
C LEU A 30 14.86 5.45 -11.51
N ARG A 31 15.80 4.71 -10.88
CA ARG A 31 16.55 5.16 -9.69
C ARG A 31 15.64 5.46 -8.50
N HIS A 32 14.64 4.62 -8.33
CA HIS A 32 13.76 4.57 -7.16
C HIS A 32 13.96 3.24 -6.43
N ASP A 33 13.52 3.19 -5.17
CA ASP A 33 13.50 1.97 -4.37
C ASP A 33 12.04 1.57 -4.11
N ALA A 34 11.78 0.27 -3.94
CA ALA A 34 10.46 -0.22 -3.56
C ALA A 34 10.50 -1.00 -2.24
N ILE A 35 9.59 -0.67 -1.32
CA ILE A 35 9.27 -1.49 -0.15
C ILE A 35 8.13 -2.43 -0.57
N ASN A 36 8.50 -3.64 -0.94
CA ASN A 36 7.58 -4.68 -1.37
C ASN A 36 7.15 -5.54 -0.17
N PRO A 37 5.87 -5.50 0.26
CA PRO A 37 5.40 -6.23 1.43
C PRO A 37 5.50 -7.76 1.29
N VAL A 38 5.50 -8.30 0.06
CA VAL A 38 5.70 -9.74 -0.17
C VAL A 38 7.12 -10.17 0.18
N ARG A 39 8.12 -9.35 -0.18
CA ARG A 39 9.52 -9.62 0.22
C ARG A 39 9.71 -9.53 1.73
N LEU A 40 8.95 -8.66 2.41
CA LEU A 40 9.00 -8.54 3.87
C LEU A 40 8.41 -9.78 4.57
N GLU A 41 7.31 -10.34 4.07
CA GLU A 41 6.73 -11.58 4.63
C GLU A 41 7.69 -12.77 4.49
N VAL A 42 8.36 -12.92 3.34
CA VAL A 42 9.31 -14.03 3.11
C VAL A 42 10.52 -13.98 4.07
N LEU A 43 11.01 -12.78 4.40
CA LEU A 43 12.17 -12.61 5.29
C LEU A 43 11.86 -12.97 6.76
N GLU A 44 10.60 -12.97 7.17
CA GLU A 44 10.18 -13.34 8.52
C GLU A 44 9.96 -14.86 8.68
N GLU A 45 9.93 -15.61 7.58
CA GLU A 45 9.46 -16.99 7.51
C GLU A 45 10.49 -17.97 6.91
N GLU A 46 11.77 -17.91 7.30
CA GLU A 46 12.64 -19.07 7.07
C GLU A 46 12.13 -20.28 7.90
N GLY A 47 11.16 -21.03 7.35
CA GLY A 47 10.66 -22.29 7.87
C GLY A 47 9.15 -22.47 8.06
N ASP A 48 8.28 -21.50 7.74
CA ASP A 48 6.82 -21.57 7.99
C ASP A 48 5.95 -21.18 6.78
N GLU A 49 4.65 -21.50 6.85
CA GLU A 49 3.63 -21.09 5.87
C GLU A 49 3.36 -19.57 5.94
N PRO A 50 3.08 -18.89 4.80
CA PRO A 50 2.73 -17.47 4.76
C PRO A 50 1.71 -17.08 5.82
N VAL A 51 1.94 -15.95 6.49
CA VAL A 51 1.05 -15.41 7.53
C VAL A 51 -0.42 -15.40 7.10
N GLN A 52 -0.69 -15.16 5.80
CA GLN A 52 -2.03 -15.19 5.24
C GLN A 52 -2.68 -16.59 5.24
N VAL A 53 -1.91 -17.65 5.03
CA VAL A 53 -2.38 -19.04 5.13
C VAL A 53 -2.76 -19.33 6.59
N ARG A 54 -1.90 -18.95 7.54
CA ARG A 54 -2.17 -19.09 8.98
C ARG A 54 -3.40 -18.32 9.41
N LEU A 55 -3.55 -17.07 8.96
CA LEU A 55 -4.72 -16.23 9.25
C LEU A 55 -6.01 -16.84 8.66
N THR A 56 -5.93 -17.44 7.48
CA THR A 56 -7.06 -18.14 6.87
C THR A 56 -7.50 -19.33 7.72
N GLN A 57 -6.54 -20.15 8.16
CA GLN A 57 -6.82 -21.29 9.03
C GLN A 57 -7.41 -20.85 10.38
N MET A 58 -6.82 -19.84 11.03
CA MET A 58 -7.35 -19.29 12.30
C MET A 58 -8.78 -18.76 12.15
N LYS A 59 -9.14 -18.16 11.01
CA LYS A 59 -10.51 -17.72 10.72
C LYS A 59 -11.47 -18.91 10.61
N LEU A 60 -11.06 -20.00 9.95
CA LEU A 60 -11.85 -21.23 9.83
C LEU A 60 -12.07 -21.91 11.19
N ASP A 61 -11.06 -21.87 12.05
CA ASP A 61 -11.10 -22.44 13.40
C ASP A 61 -11.80 -21.52 14.43
N ALA A 62 -12.30 -20.35 13.99
CA ALA A 62 -12.87 -19.31 14.83
C ALA A 62 -11.94 -18.79 15.95
N ASP A 63 -10.62 -18.91 15.79
CA ASP A 63 -9.62 -18.35 16.70
C ASP A 63 -9.43 -16.84 16.45
N LEU A 64 -10.44 -16.06 16.86
CA LEU A 64 -10.40 -14.61 16.72
C LEU A 64 -9.35 -13.94 17.62
N THR A 65 -8.86 -14.61 18.66
CA THR A 65 -7.80 -14.07 19.52
C THR A 65 -6.46 -14.17 18.81
N GLY A 66 -6.16 -15.32 18.22
CA GLY A 66 -4.99 -15.55 17.38
C GLY A 66 -4.96 -14.64 16.16
N VAL A 67 -6.09 -14.47 15.46
CA VAL A 67 -6.20 -13.52 14.33
C VAL A 67 -5.85 -12.11 14.77
N ARG A 68 -6.48 -11.59 15.83
CA ARG A 68 -6.22 -10.23 16.32
C ARG A 68 -4.76 -10.03 16.72
N LYS A 69 -4.17 -11.01 17.40
CA LYS A 69 -2.78 -10.95 17.82
C LYS A 69 -1.85 -10.90 16.61
N THR A 70 -2.01 -11.83 15.68
CA THR A 70 -1.18 -11.95 14.48
C THR A 70 -1.27 -10.69 13.61
N VAL A 71 -2.49 -10.19 13.33
CA VAL A 71 -2.68 -8.98 12.53
C VAL A 71 -2.02 -7.76 13.20
N ARG A 72 -2.14 -7.60 14.51
CA ARG A 72 -1.59 -6.42 15.22
C ARG A 72 -0.08 -6.46 15.34
N GLU A 73 0.48 -7.62 15.68
CA GLU A 73 1.91 -7.76 15.96
C GLU A 73 2.74 -7.83 14.67
N PHE A 74 2.21 -8.47 13.63
CA PHE A 74 2.94 -8.68 12.37
C PHE A 74 2.50 -7.69 11.31
N LEU A 75 1.24 -7.72 10.87
CA LEU A 75 0.81 -6.90 9.72
C LEU A 75 0.85 -5.41 10.06
N PHE A 76 0.08 -4.96 11.06
CA PHE A 76 0.01 -3.53 11.38
C PHE A 76 1.39 -2.95 11.71
N ARG A 77 2.14 -3.59 12.61
CA ARG A 77 3.43 -3.04 13.02
C ARG A 77 4.40 -2.92 11.83
N LYS A 78 4.48 -3.95 10.99
CA LYS A 78 5.36 -4.00 9.81
C LYS A 78 4.93 -3.00 8.76
N ASP A 79 3.67 -3.03 8.34
CA ASP A 79 3.17 -2.26 7.22
C ASP A 79 3.11 -0.77 7.54
N MET A 80 2.68 -0.39 8.75
CA MET A 80 2.70 1.02 9.15
C MET A 80 4.14 1.56 9.25
N PHE A 81 5.08 0.77 9.78
CA PHE A 81 6.49 1.16 9.81
C PHE A 81 7.09 1.29 8.40
N ALA A 82 6.75 0.37 7.49
CA ALA A 82 7.15 0.43 6.10
C ALA A 82 6.63 1.69 5.40
N ILE A 83 5.37 2.07 5.62
CA ILE A 83 4.78 3.32 5.10
C ILE A 83 5.53 4.55 5.63
N GLN A 84 5.86 4.59 6.92
CA GLN A 84 6.61 5.71 7.52
C GLN A 84 8.02 5.86 6.94
N LEU A 85 8.64 4.77 6.49
CA LEU A 85 9.95 4.78 5.83
C LEU A 85 9.88 5.14 4.34
N ALA A 86 8.70 5.14 3.74
CA ALA A 86 8.52 5.46 2.33
C ALA A 86 8.41 6.97 2.12
N ASP A 87 8.84 7.43 0.94
CA ASP A 87 8.61 8.79 0.47
C ASP A 87 7.19 8.95 -0.10
N ALA A 88 6.63 7.88 -0.68
CA ALA A 88 5.28 7.82 -1.23
C ALA A 88 4.72 6.38 -1.20
N VAL A 89 3.42 6.25 -1.40
CA VAL A 89 2.71 4.95 -1.43
C VAL A 89 2.04 4.77 -2.79
N VAL A 90 2.28 3.61 -3.41
CA VAL A 90 1.56 3.17 -4.62
C VAL A 90 0.46 2.23 -4.18
N VAL A 91 -0.77 2.52 -4.58
CA VAL A 91 -1.94 1.70 -4.28
C VAL A 91 -2.48 1.11 -5.57
N LEU A 92 -2.31 -0.20 -5.78
CA LEU A 92 -3.07 -0.91 -6.81
C LEU A 92 -4.46 -1.22 -6.26
N TYR A 93 -5.48 -0.57 -6.83
CA TYR A 93 -6.87 -0.80 -6.47
C TYR A 93 -7.59 -1.59 -7.55
N ASP A 94 -7.69 -2.91 -7.32
CA ASP A 94 -8.33 -3.89 -8.18
C ASP A 94 -9.43 -4.65 -7.42
N GLU A 95 -10.00 -5.69 -8.04
CA GLU A 95 -11.01 -6.53 -7.39
C GLU A 95 -10.53 -7.14 -6.07
N SER A 96 -9.26 -7.50 -5.93
CA SER A 96 -8.73 -8.06 -4.68
C SER A 96 -8.73 -7.01 -3.57
N ALA A 97 -8.28 -5.79 -3.90
CA ALA A 97 -8.32 -4.66 -2.97
C ALA A 97 -9.76 -4.28 -2.56
N GLN A 98 -10.75 -4.46 -3.44
CA GLN A 98 -12.17 -4.25 -3.12
C GLN A 98 -12.72 -5.22 -2.06
N HIS A 99 -12.20 -6.45 -2.02
CA HIS A 99 -12.65 -7.46 -1.06
C HIS A 99 -11.89 -7.39 0.28
N GLY A 100 -10.70 -6.80 0.29
CA GLY A 100 -9.86 -6.65 1.48
C GLY A 100 -10.03 -5.32 2.21
N ALA A 101 -9.60 -5.27 3.47
CA ALA A 101 -9.56 -4.03 4.26
C ALA A 101 -8.15 -3.43 4.39
N GLY A 102 -7.10 -4.20 4.10
CA GLY A 102 -5.71 -3.80 4.30
C GLY A 102 -5.31 -2.58 3.48
N THR A 103 -5.53 -2.63 2.17
CA THR A 103 -5.18 -1.55 1.22
C THR A 103 -5.81 -0.21 1.57
N LEU A 104 -7.07 -0.19 2.01
CA LEU A 104 -7.74 1.04 2.47
C LEU A 104 -7.14 1.56 3.78
N SER A 105 -6.76 0.65 4.68
CA SER A 105 -6.12 1.03 5.95
C SER A 105 -4.73 1.62 5.72
N GLU A 106 -3.99 1.08 4.75
CA GLU A 106 -2.66 1.56 4.33
C GLU A 106 -2.75 2.92 3.62
N ALA A 107 -3.74 3.13 2.76
CA ALA A 107 -3.97 4.42 2.10
C ALA A 107 -4.30 5.53 3.12
N TRP A 108 -5.17 5.22 4.10
CA TRP A 108 -5.45 6.12 5.21
C TRP A 108 -4.20 6.44 6.04
N GLU A 109 -3.39 5.43 6.38
CA GLU A 109 -2.14 5.64 7.11
C GLU A 109 -1.17 6.54 6.33
N ALA A 110 -1.02 6.29 5.02
CA ALA A 110 -0.16 7.08 4.16
C ALA A 110 -0.58 8.56 4.17
N PHE A 111 -1.88 8.83 4.02
CA PHE A 111 -2.43 10.17 4.14
C PHE A 111 -2.12 10.80 5.51
N ARG A 112 -2.35 10.05 6.60
CA ARG A 112 -2.10 10.51 7.98
C ARG A 112 -0.63 10.86 8.23
N GLU A 113 0.28 10.10 7.64
CA GLU A 113 1.73 10.28 7.69
C GLU A 113 2.27 11.25 6.62
N ALA A 114 1.37 11.98 5.94
CA ALA A 114 1.70 12.95 4.89
C ALA A 114 2.53 12.37 3.74
N ARG A 115 2.27 11.11 3.37
CA ARG A 115 2.87 10.43 2.22
C ARG A 115 1.93 10.56 1.02
N PRO A 116 2.42 10.99 -0.16
CA PRO A 116 1.62 10.98 -1.36
C PRO A 116 1.10 9.59 -1.66
N VAL A 117 -0.19 9.50 -1.99
CA VAL A 117 -0.83 8.25 -2.38
C VAL A 117 -1.10 8.29 -3.89
N TYR A 118 -0.44 7.40 -4.62
CA TYR A 118 -0.61 7.20 -6.06
C TYR A 118 -1.52 6.00 -6.28
N LEU A 119 -2.79 6.28 -6.58
CA LEU A 119 -3.77 5.24 -6.86
C LEU A 119 -3.66 4.81 -8.32
N ILE A 120 -3.59 3.50 -8.55
CA ILE A 120 -3.57 2.88 -9.87
C ILE A 120 -4.78 1.98 -9.98
N THR A 121 -5.67 2.26 -10.93
CA THR A 121 -6.89 1.49 -11.12
C THR A 121 -7.48 1.69 -12.52
N ASP A 122 -7.97 0.62 -13.12
CA ASP A 122 -8.72 0.65 -14.37
C ASP A 122 -10.25 0.80 -14.13
N PHE A 123 -10.67 0.83 -12.87
CA PHE A 123 -12.06 1.05 -12.52
C PHE A 123 -12.51 2.47 -12.86
N PRO A 124 -13.76 2.63 -13.30
CA PRO A 124 -14.32 3.95 -13.50
C PRO A 124 -14.49 4.65 -12.13
N LEU A 125 -14.35 5.97 -12.09
CA LEU A 125 -14.29 6.75 -10.84
C LEU A 125 -15.47 6.49 -9.89
N GLU A 126 -16.66 6.25 -10.41
CA GLU A 126 -17.87 5.95 -9.64
C GLU A 126 -17.80 4.61 -8.87
N LYS A 127 -16.82 3.76 -9.17
CA LYS A 127 -16.56 2.49 -8.49
C LYS A 127 -15.44 2.59 -7.45
N ILE A 128 -14.75 3.73 -7.38
CA ILE A 128 -13.71 3.97 -6.38
C ILE A 128 -14.37 4.52 -5.11
N PRO A 129 -14.09 3.96 -3.92
CA PRO A 129 -14.62 4.46 -2.66
C PRO A 129 -14.26 5.94 -2.45
N THR A 130 -15.24 6.76 -2.06
CA THR A 130 -15.03 8.21 -1.86
C THR A 130 -13.95 8.51 -0.83
N TRP A 131 -13.84 7.70 0.23
CA TRP A 131 -12.79 7.85 1.24
C TRP A 131 -11.40 7.66 0.62
N LEU A 132 -11.23 6.59 -0.17
CA LEU A 132 -9.97 6.33 -0.86
C LEU A 132 -9.60 7.49 -1.80
N ILE A 133 -10.55 8.04 -2.57
CA ILE A 133 -10.30 9.22 -3.42
C ILE A 133 -9.77 10.39 -2.58
N GLY A 134 -10.35 10.63 -1.40
CA GLY A 134 -9.93 11.69 -0.49
C GLY A 134 -8.52 11.51 0.08
N GLU A 135 -8.03 10.28 0.12
CA GLU A 135 -6.68 9.93 0.58
C GLU A 135 -5.63 10.08 -0.55
N THR A 136 -6.05 10.16 -1.81
CA THR A 136 -5.13 10.19 -2.97
C THR A 136 -4.46 11.55 -3.20
N THR A 137 -3.24 11.49 -3.72
CA THR A 137 -2.56 12.64 -4.32
C THR A 137 -2.76 12.70 -5.84
N ASN A 138 -2.64 11.55 -6.51
CA ASN A 138 -2.97 11.38 -7.93
C ASN A 138 -3.61 10.01 -8.17
N ILE A 139 -4.38 9.92 -9.26
CA ILE A 139 -5.01 8.69 -9.74
C ILE A 139 -4.54 8.46 -11.18
N PHE A 140 -4.05 7.24 -11.45
CA PHE A 140 -3.57 6.79 -12.74
C PHE A 140 -4.40 5.60 -13.21
N LYS A 141 -4.59 5.49 -14.52
CA LYS A 141 -5.35 4.39 -15.11
C LYS A 141 -4.58 3.07 -15.06
N ASP A 142 -3.27 3.14 -15.20
CA ASP A 142 -2.38 1.98 -15.27
C ASP A 142 -0.96 2.34 -14.78
N PHE A 143 -0.11 1.32 -14.70
CA PHE A 143 1.26 1.50 -14.27
C PHE A 143 2.11 2.30 -15.26
N ASP A 144 1.77 2.31 -16.56
CA ASP A 144 2.53 3.06 -17.56
C ASP A 144 2.39 4.56 -17.33
N GLU A 145 1.16 5.05 -17.11
CA GLU A 145 0.89 6.44 -16.74
C GLU A 145 1.64 6.84 -15.46
N PHE A 146 1.62 5.96 -14.45
CA PHE A 146 2.34 6.15 -13.20
C PHE A 146 3.86 6.25 -13.42
N LEU A 147 4.46 5.30 -14.15
CA LEU A 147 5.90 5.24 -14.43
C LEU A 147 6.37 6.45 -15.27
N VAL A 148 5.53 6.93 -16.18
CA VAL A 148 5.79 8.18 -16.92
C VAL A 148 5.82 9.39 -15.97
N TYR A 149 4.92 9.45 -15.00
CA TYR A 149 4.84 10.55 -14.03
C TYR A 149 6.06 10.58 -13.10
N VAL A 150 6.42 9.44 -12.50
CA VAL A 150 7.49 9.40 -11.47
C VAL A 150 8.90 9.56 -12.04
N LYS A 151 9.08 9.46 -13.37
CA LYS A 151 10.33 9.86 -14.04
C LYS A 151 10.74 11.32 -13.73
N ASP A 152 9.78 12.22 -13.50
CA ASP A 152 10.07 13.55 -12.97
C ASP A 152 10.19 13.51 -11.45
N HIS A 153 11.43 13.40 -10.95
CA HIS A 153 11.70 13.44 -9.50
C HIS A 153 11.16 14.71 -8.83
N SER A 154 11.08 15.83 -9.57
CA SER A 154 10.57 17.08 -9.04
C SER A 154 9.06 17.04 -8.83
N ALA A 155 8.33 16.24 -9.60
CA ALA A 155 6.90 16.01 -9.40
C ALA A 155 6.65 15.33 -8.05
N ILE A 156 7.43 14.30 -7.74
CA ILE A 156 7.31 13.59 -6.46
C ILE A 156 7.62 14.51 -5.28
N ILE A 157 8.66 15.36 -5.39
CA ILE A 157 9.00 16.34 -4.32
C ILE A 157 7.84 17.32 -4.09
N ARG A 158 7.22 17.83 -5.18
CA ARG A 158 6.05 18.71 -5.07
C ARG A 158 4.88 18.00 -4.39
N ASP A 159 4.64 16.75 -4.74
CA ASP A 159 3.58 15.95 -4.15
C ASP A 159 3.81 15.68 -2.66
N ILE A 160 5.04 15.42 -2.23
CA ILE A 160 5.39 15.28 -0.80
C ILE A 160 5.08 16.57 -0.04
N MET A 161 5.50 17.72 -0.56
CA MET A 161 5.22 19.02 0.07
C MET A 161 3.71 19.30 0.14
N LYS A 162 2.97 18.95 -0.93
CA LYS A 162 1.53 19.11 -0.98
C LYS A 162 0.81 18.17 0.00
N ALA A 163 1.24 16.91 0.10
CA ALA A 163 0.68 15.94 1.04
C ALA A 163 0.84 16.42 2.49
N GLN A 164 2.01 16.99 2.83
CA GLN A 164 2.24 17.62 4.14
C GLN A 164 1.28 18.78 4.40
N GLN A 165 1.15 19.69 3.43
CA GLN A 165 0.23 20.82 3.56
C GLN A 165 -1.22 20.35 3.76
N VAL A 166 -1.71 19.44 2.92
CA VAL A 166 -3.08 18.93 3.00
C VAL A 166 -3.32 18.21 4.32
N ARG A 167 -2.38 17.38 4.76
CA ARG A 167 -2.47 16.68 6.06
C ARG A 167 -2.55 17.68 7.21
N ASP A 168 -1.72 18.72 7.20
CA ASP A 168 -1.73 19.76 8.24
C ASP A 168 -3.03 20.57 8.23
N GLU A 169 -3.58 20.91 7.05
CA GLU A 169 -4.86 21.61 6.91
C GLU A 169 -6.05 20.78 7.41
N VAL A 170 -6.05 19.47 7.15
CA VAL A 170 -7.17 18.58 7.46
C VAL A 170 -7.08 18.00 8.88
N LEU A 171 -5.88 17.60 9.32
CA LEU A 171 -5.65 16.89 10.58
C LEU A 171 -4.92 17.70 11.65
N GLY A 172 -4.37 18.89 11.34
CA GLY A 172 -3.48 19.66 12.23
C GLY A 172 -4.12 20.18 13.54
N GLY A 173 -5.41 19.93 13.76
CA GLY A 173 -6.10 20.19 15.04
C GLY A 173 -6.81 18.98 15.64
N ILE A 174 -6.63 17.78 15.07
CA ILE A 174 -7.34 16.56 15.47
C ILE A 174 -6.49 15.70 16.43
N TYR A 175 -5.18 15.96 16.55
CA TYR A 175 -4.25 15.22 17.40
C TYR A 175 -3.27 16.12 18.13
#